data_AF-A0A9D5NKA1-F1
#
_entry.id   AF-A0A9D5NKA1-F1
#
_cell.length_a   1.000
_cell.length_b   1.000
_cell.length_c   1.000
_cell.angle_alpha   90.00
_cell.angle_beta   90.00
_cell.angle_gamma   90.00
#
_symmetry.space_group_name_H-M   'P 1'
#
loop_
_entity.id
_entity.type
_entity.pdbx_description
1 polymer ?
#
loop_
_entity_poly.entity_id
_entity_poly.type
_entity_poly.pdbx_seq_one_letter_code
_entity_poly.pdbx_strand_id
1 'polypeptide(L)'
;MLEDKISSNSSLNGYYDTFNNCRESGFILKLYNSNYNLYIWACQCRNSDNLMIIIGNEEDSDLNNNFTDDAYKKAKYFKHDEYKEAVDYVYKQIKYMYKNDIVIQKHIKYDRYYSMDALKRICDDASNLHYENYKRMATFCDEEEGYCCDLIIKDGKFGFCYSKISNEDKDVWDLNFEEYIPDLSSDVALMLNMKQKLANFIDEQIEYEITMSAGINI
;
A
#
# COMPACT_ATOMS: atom_id res chain seq x y z
N MET A 1 -7.87 -11.22 -11.13
CA MET A 1 -6.77 -12.15 -10.83
C MET A 1 -5.53 -11.33 -10.46
N LEU A 2 -4.47 -11.94 -9.92
CA LEU A 2 -3.25 -11.22 -9.47
C LEU A 2 -2.54 -10.55 -10.67
N GLU A 3 -2.57 -11.21 -11.81
CA GLU A 3 -2.01 -10.76 -13.09
C GLU A 3 -2.64 -9.45 -13.55
N ASP A 4 -3.95 -9.28 -13.36
CA ASP A 4 -4.65 -8.04 -13.69
C ASP A 4 -4.13 -6.85 -12.87
N LYS A 5 -3.64 -7.10 -11.65
CA LYS A 5 -3.12 -6.05 -10.74
C LYS A 5 -1.65 -5.69 -11.00
N ILE A 6 -0.87 -6.58 -11.61
CA ILE A 6 0.58 -6.37 -11.80
C ILE A 6 0.87 -5.62 -13.11
N SER A 7 -0.04 -5.64 -14.09
CA SER A 7 0.04 -4.94 -15.38
C SER A 7 1.26 -5.32 -16.25
N SER A 8 1.17 -5.06 -17.56
CA SER A 8 2.15 -5.48 -18.57
C SER A 8 3.44 -4.63 -18.65
N ASN A 9 3.69 -3.73 -17.69
CA ASN A 9 4.82 -2.78 -17.70
C ASN A 9 5.79 -2.93 -16.52
N SER A 10 5.74 -4.04 -15.78
CA SER A 10 6.74 -4.35 -14.75
C SER A 10 7.99 -4.98 -15.38
N SER A 11 9.19 -4.57 -14.94
CA SER A 11 10.45 -5.30 -15.16
C SER A 11 10.50 -6.65 -14.40
N LEU A 12 9.43 -6.96 -13.66
CA LEU A 12 9.26 -8.13 -12.84
C LEU A 12 9.15 -9.38 -13.71
N ASN A 13 10.11 -10.28 -13.57
CA ASN A 13 10.05 -11.60 -14.17
C ASN A 13 9.50 -12.59 -13.16
N GLY A 14 8.80 -13.60 -13.65
CA GLY A 14 8.34 -14.69 -12.80
C GLY A 14 7.79 -15.86 -13.56
N TYR A 15 7.64 -16.96 -12.86
CA TYR A 15 7.00 -18.16 -13.37
C TYR A 15 6.26 -18.89 -12.25
N TYR A 16 5.27 -19.67 -12.67
CA TYR A 16 4.54 -20.59 -11.81
C TYR A 16 5.20 -21.96 -11.86
N ASP A 17 5.22 -22.62 -10.71
CA ASP A 17 5.57 -24.03 -10.58
C ASP A 17 4.63 -24.69 -9.56
N THR A 18 4.81 -25.98 -9.35
CA THR A 18 4.05 -26.79 -8.39
C THR A 18 4.96 -27.28 -7.28
N PHE A 19 4.35 -27.62 -6.15
CA PHE A 19 5.03 -28.31 -5.06
C PHE A 19 4.12 -29.40 -4.48
N ASN A 20 4.73 -30.41 -3.87
CA ASN A 20 4.03 -31.46 -3.14
C ASN A 20 4.97 -32.05 -2.09
N ASN A 21 4.68 -31.77 -0.82
CA ASN A 21 5.49 -32.24 0.31
C ASN A 21 4.82 -33.42 1.05
N CYS A 22 3.94 -34.16 0.37
CA CYS A 22 3.10 -35.24 0.91
C CYS A 22 2.06 -34.82 1.96
N ARG A 23 2.20 -33.62 2.55
CA ARG A 23 1.25 -33.03 3.49
C ARG A 23 0.28 -32.10 2.76
N GLU A 24 0.82 -31.16 2.00
CA GLU A 24 0.13 -30.16 1.20
C GLU A 24 0.63 -30.21 -0.25
N SER A 25 -0.21 -29.77 -1.17
CA SER A 25 0.15 -29.60 -2.58
C SER A 25 -0.52 -28.37 -3.15
N GLY A 26 0.18 -27.64 -4.00
CA GLY A 26 -0.34 -26.42 -4.59
C GLY A 26 0.63 -25.79 -5.57
N PHE A 27 0.52 -24.47 -5.68
CA PHE A 27 1.33 -23.68 -6.61
C PHE A 27 2.34 -22.84 -5.85
N ILE A 28 3.45 -22.57 -6.51
CA ILE A 28 4.42 -21.55 -6.12
C ILE A 28 4.53 -20.54 -7.26
N LEU A 29 4.41 -19.25 -6.95
CA LEU A 29 4.79 -18.17 -7.83
C LEU A 29 6.17 -17.69 -7.40
N LYS A 30 7.15 -17.73 -8.31
CA LYS A 30 8.48 -17.19 -8.09
C LYS A 30 8.64 -15.92 -8.89
N LEU A 31 8.89 -14.82 -8.20
CA LEU A 31 9.15 -13.51 -8.77
C LEU A 31 10.60 -13.14 -8.50
N TYR A 32 11.24 -12.51 -9.48
CA TYR A 32 12.64 -12.11 -9.37
C TYR A 32 12.95 -10.86 -10.19
N ASN A 33 13.85 -10.05 -9.64
CA ASN A 33 14.56 -8.97 -10.34
C ASN A 33 16.06 -9.05 -9.97
N SER A 34 16.85 -8.04 -10.32
CA SER A 34 18.28 -8.01 -9.98
C SER A 34 18.61 -7.95 -8.49
N ASN A 35 17.63 -7.66 -7.62
CA ASN A 35 17.84 -7.34 -6.20
C ASN A 35 17.09 -8.26 -5.23
N TYR A 36 15.99 -8.89 -5.66
CA TYR A 36 15.03 -9.58 -4.80
C TYR A 36 14.46 -10.82 -5.47
N ASN A 37 14.41 -11.92 -4.71
CA ASN A 37 13.70 -13.15 -5.04
C ASN A 37 12.52 -13.32 -4.06
N LEU A 38 11.29 -13.33 -4.57
CA LEU A 38 10.07 -13.48 -3.78
C LEU A 38 9.34 -14.75 -4.21
N TYR A 39 9.18 -15.67 -3.27
CA TYR A 39 8.49 -16.94 -3.47
C TYR A 39 7.16 -16.91 -2.70
N ILE A 40 6.08 -17.22 -3.40
CA ILE A 40 4.72 -17.19 -2.87
C ILE A 40 4.11 -18.58 -3.08
N TRP A 41 3.96 -19.35 -2.01
CA TRP A 41 3.24 -20.61 -2.05
C TRP A 41 1.77 -20.38 -1.74
N ALA A 42 0.89 -21.01 -2.51
CA ALA A 42 -0.54 -21.01 -2.29
C ALA A 42 -1.09 -22.44 -2.38
N CYS A 43 -1.77 -22.89 -1.33
CA CYS A 43 -2.46 -24.18 -1.33
C CYS A 43 -3.66 -24.16 -0.37
N GLN A 44 -4.59 -25.09 -0.54
CA GLN A 44 -5.61 -25.36 0.46
C GLN A 44 -5.00 -26.22 1.57
N CYS A 45 -5.38 -25.98 2.83
CA CYS A 45 -4.96 -26.83 3.92
C CYS A 45 -5.63 -28.20 3.81
N ARG A 46 -4.89 -29.28 4.07
CA ARG A 46 -5.49 -30.61 4.06
C ARG A 46 -6.59 -30.82 5.12
N ASN A 47 -6.46 -30.14 6.26
CA ASN A 47 -7.32 -30.33 7.43
C ASN A 47 -8.41 -29.24 7.56
N SER A 48 -8.48 -28.30 6.62
CA SER A 48 -9.51 -27.26 6.56
C SER A 48 -9.64 -26.72 5.15
N ASP A 49 -10.82 -26.23 4.75
CA ASP A 49 -11.00 -25.59 3.43
C ASP A 49 -10.35 -24.18 3.35
N ASN A 50 -9.47 -23.85 4.30
CA ASN A 50 -8.77 -22.58 4.35
C ASN A 50 -7.68 -22.54 3.27
N LEU A 51 -7.52 -21.37 2.67
CA LEU A 51 -6.39 -21.05 1.82
C LEU A 51 -5.18 -20.68 2.69
N MET A 52 -4.05 -21.32 2.44
CA MET A 52 -2.77 -21.05 3.07
C MET A 52 -1.86 -20.34 2.07
N ILE A 53 -1.33 -19.19 2.47
CA ILE A 53 -0.34 -18.42 1.74
C ILE A 53 0.94 -18.38 2.55
N ILE A 54 2.07 -18.75 1.93
CA ILE A 54 3.40 -18.63 2.52
C ILE A 54 4.23 -17.71 1.63
N ILE A 55 4.92 -16.76 2.26
CA ILE A 55 5.79 -15.79 1.59
C ILE A 55 7.22 -16.03 2.09
N GLY A 56 8.16 -16.16 1.17
CA GLY A 56 9.57 -16.38 1.48
C GLY A 56 10.47 -16.07 0.30
N ASN A 57 11.65 -16.67 0.28
CA ASN A 57 12.64 -16.52 -0.79
C ASN A 57 13.27 -17.87 -1.16
N GLU A 58 14.41 -17.84 -1.86
CA GLU A 58 15.13 -19.05 -2.26
C GLU A 58 15.67 -19.87 -1.09
N GLU A 59 16.03 -19.26 0.04
CA GLU A 59 16.51 -19.95 1.25
C GLU A 59 15.40 -20.74 1.95
N ASP A 60 14.15 -20.30 1.74
CA ASP A 60 12.95 -20.96 2.24
C ASP A 60 12.49 -22.12 1.34
N SER A 61 13.19 -22.43 0.24
CA SER A 61 12.79 -23.45 -0.73
C SER A 61 13.81 -24.58 -0.85
N ASP A 62 13.33 -25.82 -0.86
CA ASP A 62 14.14 -26.97 -1.29
C ASP A 62 14.17 -27.11 -2.83
N LEU A 63 14.92 -28.11 -3.32
CA LEU A 63 15.06 -28.43 -4.75
C LEU A 63 13.74 -28.88 -5.43
N ASN A 64 12.73 -29.23 -4.65
CA ASN A 64 11.41 -29.67 -5.13
C ASN A 64 10.35 -28.58 -4.92
N ASN A 65 10.78 -27.32 -4.70
CA ASN A 65 9.93 -26.17 -4.40
C ASN A 65 9.12 -26.29 -3.11
N ASN A 66 9.48 -27.17 -2.18
CA ASN A 66 8.81 -27.23 -0.89
C ASN A 66 9.35 -26.14 0.02
N PHE A 67 8.44 -25.49 0.75
CA PHE A 67 8.79 -24.53 1.78
C PHE A 67 9.43 -25.23 3.01
N THR A 68 10.34 -24.52 3.69
CA THR A 68 10.93 -24.97 4.96
C THR A 68 9.92 -24.93 6.11
N ASP A 69 10.23 -25.61 7.22
CA ASP A 69 9.42 -25.54 8.45
C ASP A 69 9.35 -24.11 9.02
N ASP A 70 10.40 -23.31 8.85
CA ASP A 70 10.42 -21.93 9.32
C ASP A 70 9.55 -21.00 8.46
N ALA A 71 9.51 -21.22 7.15
CA ALA A 71 8.55 -20.57 6.26
C ALA A 71 7.11 -20.98 6.58
N TYR A 72 6.88 -22.26 6.86
CA TYR A 72 5.56 -22.79 7.25
C TYR A 72 4.99 -22.12 8.52
N LYS A 73 5.85 -21.83 9.52
CA LYS A 73 5.41 -21.12 10.75
C LYS A 73 4.92 -19.70 10.49
N LYS A 74 5.35 -19.07 9.39
CA LYS A 74 4.94 -17.72 8.97
C LYS A 74 3.71 -17.73 8.04
N ALA A 75 3.13 -18.91 7.79
CA ALA A 75 1.97 -19.06 6.92
C ALA A 75 0.80 -18.19 7.38
N LYS A 76 0.17 -17.52 6.42
CA LYS A 76 -1.09 -16.80 6.64
C LYS A 76 -2.26 -17.60 6.09
N TYR A 77 -3.32 -17.68 6.87
CA TYR A 77 -4.50 -18.47 6.56
C TYR A 77 -5.70 -17.56 6.29
N PHE A 78 -6.45 -17.88 5.26
CA PHE A 78 -7.68 -17.21 4.84
C PHE A 78 -8.78 -18.26 4.76
N LYS A 79 -10.02 -17.89 5.09
CA LYS A 79 -11.15 -18.81 4.94
C LYS A 79 -11.43 -19.10 3.46
N HIS A 80 -12.21 -20.15 3.22
CA HIS A 80 -12.56 -20.62 1.88
C HIS A 80 -13.15 -19.53 0.96
N ASP A 81 -13.85 -18.54 1.51
CA ASP A 81 -14.49 -17.45 0.79
C ASP A 81 -13.68 -16.14 0.74
N GLU A 82 -12.57 -16.06 1.47
CA GLU A 82 -11.72 -14.85 1.61
C GLU A 82 -10.64 -14.77 0.50
N TYR A 83 -11.00 -15.11 -0.74
CA TYR A 83 -10.05 -15.12 -1.87
C TYR A 83 -9.55 -13.72 -2.22
N LYS A 84 -10.42 -12.71 -2.11
CA LYS A 84 -10.07 -11.32 -2.45
C LYS A 84 -9.04 -10.78 -1.48
N GLU A 85 -9.23 -11.06 -0.20
CA GLU A 85 -8.36 -10.70 0.91
C GLU A 85 -7.00 -11.37 0.77
N ALA A 86 -6.96 -12.64 0.35
CA ALA A 86 -5.73 -13.35 0.08
C ALA A 86 -4.94 -12.74 -1.11
N VAL A 87 -5.64 -12.41 -2.21
CA VAL A 87 -5.02 -11.74 -3.35
C VAL A 87 -4.52 -10.35 -2.97
N ASP A 88 -5.28 -9.59 -2.18
CA ASP A 88 -4.90 -8.26 -1.70
C ASP A 88 -3.68 -8.34 -0.78
N TYR A 89 -3.61 -9.36 0.08
CA TYR A 89 -2.43 -9.61 0.91
C TYR A 89 -1.19 -9.90 0.07
N VAL A 90 -1.28 -10.84 -0.89
CA VAL A 90 -0.16 -11.18 -1.79
C VAL A 90 0.28 -9.96 -2.60
N TYR A 91 -0.67 -9.19 -3.14
CA TYR A 91 -0.38 -8.00 -3.91
C TYR A 91 0.39 -6.94 -3.08
N LYS A 92 0.01 -6.73 -1.82
CA LYS A 92 0.75 -5.83 -0.91
C LYS A 92 2.19 -6.27 -0.68
N GLN A 93 2.44 -7.58 -0.51
CA GLN A 93 3.80 -8.11 -0.36
C GLN A 93 4.65 -7.84 -1.59
N ILE A 94 4.09 -8.12 -2.78
CA ILE A 94 4.75 -7.87 -4.07
C ILE A 94 5.05 -6.38 -4.24
N LYS A 95 4.07 -5.52 -3.96
CA LYS A 95 4.24 -4.07 -4.05
C LYS A 95 5.34 -3.54 -3.12
N TYR A 96 5.39 -4.03 -1.88
CA TYR A 96 6.42 -3.62 -0.94
C TYR A 96 7.82 -4.03 -1.40
N MET A 97 7.99 -5.30 -1.81
CA MET A 97 9.28 -5.84 -2.27
C MET A 97 9.77 -5.20 -3.57
N TYR A 98 8.85 -4.92 -4.50
CA TYR A 98 9.16 -4.45 -5.86
C TYR A 98 8.67 -3.02 -6.12
N LYS A 99 8.61 -2.17 -5.09
CA LYS A 99 8.06 -0.81 -5.18
C LYS A 99 8.70 0.08 -6.26
N ASN A 100 9.96 -0.20 -6.60
CA ASN A 100 10.70 0.52 -7.63
C ASN A 100 10.50 -0.04 -9.05
N ASP A 101 9.99 -1.27 -9.17
CA ASP A 101 9.87 -2.02 -10.42
C ASP A 101 8.42 -2.15 -10.93
N ILE A 102 7.45 -1.91 -10.06
CA ILE A 102 6.03 -1.97 -10.41
C ILE A 102 5.54 -0.55 -10.73
N VAL A 103 5.28 -0.31 -12.01
CA VAL A 103 4.58 0.90 -12.47
C VAL A 103 3.09 0.69 -12.26
N ILE A 104 2.58 1.12 -11.11
CA ILE A 104 1.13 1.13 -10.85
C ILE A 104 0.51 2.25 -11.68
N GLN A 105 -0.50 1.92 -12.50
CA GLN A 105 -1.35 2.94 -13.11
C GLN A 105 -2.14 3.62 -11.99
N LYS A 106 -1.63 4.75 -11.50
CA LYS A 106 -2.29 5.49 -10.45
C LYS A 106 -3.49 6.23 -11.02
N HIS A 107 -4.68 5.92 -10.52
CA HIS A 107 -5.88 6.71 -10.73
C HIS A 107 -5.82 7.93 -9.82
N ILE A 108 -5.14 8.98 -10.31
CA ILE A 108 -4.87 10.19 -9.52
C ILE A 108 -5.97 11.22 -9.75
N LYS A 109 -6.46 11.79 -8.66
CA LYS A 109 -7.33 12.97 -8.67
C LYS A 109 -6.69 14.11 -7.90
N TYR A 110 -6.71 15.31 -8.47
CA TYR A 110 -6.24 16.52 -7.81
C TYR A 110 -7.27 17.63 -7.95
N ASP A 111 -7.73 18.16 -6.81
CA ASP A 111 -8.71 19.24 -6.73
C ASP A 111 -8.18 20.34 -5.81
N ARG A 112 -8.25 21.60 -6.26
CA ARG A 112 -7.90 22.77 -5.46
C ARG A 112 -9.11 23.68 -5.29
N TYR A 113 -9.41 24.06 -4.04
CA TYR A 113 -10.61 24.83 -3.69
C TYR A 113 -10.34 26.33 -3.53
N TYR A 114 -9.07 26.75 -3.64
CA TYR A 114 -8.64 28.14 -3.46
C TYR A 114 -7.57 28.54 -4.46
N SER A 115 -7.54 29.80 -4.90
CA SER A 115 -6.44 30.36 -5.71
C SER A 115 -5.07 30.21 -5.01
N MET A 116 -3.98 30.08 -5.79
CA MET A 116 -2.62 30.05 -5.23
C MET A 116 -2.30 31.28 -4.38
N ASP A 117 -2.78 32.46 -4.78
CA ASP A 117 -2.59 33.68 -4.00
C ASP A 117 -3.33 33.65 -2.67
N ALA A 118 -4.54 33.08 -2.64
CA ALA A 118 -5.27 32.86 -1.40
C ALA A 118 -4.54 31.85 -0.49
N LEU A 119 -4.01 30.76 -1.05
CA LEU A 119 -3.23 29.79 -0.28
C LEU A 119 -1.98 30.41 0.36
N LYS A 120 -1.23 31.23 -0.39
CA LYS A 120 -0.05 31.94 0.13
C LYS A 120 -0.41 32.84 1.30
N ARG A 121 -1.46 33.67 1.13
CA ARG A 121 -1.94 34.55 2.21
C ARG A 121 -2.39 33.76 3.44
N ILE A 122 -3.16 32.69 3.22
CA ILE A 122 -3.62 31.82 4.31
C ILE A 122 -2.42 31.20 5.04
N CYS A 123 -1.39 30.77 4.31
CA CYS A 123 -0.17 30.21 4.90
C CYS A 123 0.60 31.26 5.72
N ASP A 124 0.74 32.49 5.20
CA ASP A 124 1.38 33.60 5.91
C ASP A 124 0.61 33.97 7.19
N ASP A 125 -0.73 33.97 7.11
CA ASP A 125 -1.63 34.33 8.20
C ASP A 125 -1.92 33.16 9.17
N ALA A 126 -1.59 31.92 8.82
CA ALA A 126 -2.02 30.70 9.54
C ALA A 126 -1.71 30.75 11.03
N SER A 127 -0.53 31.26 11.39
CA SER A 127 -0.07 31.44 12.78
C SER A 127 -0.88 32.44 13.61
N ASN A 128 -1.64 33.32 12.95
CA ASN A 128 -2.45 34.38 13.57
C ASN A 128 -3.96 34.11 13.51
N LEU A 129 -4.39 33.01 12.87
CA LEU A 129 -5.81 32.67 12.71
C LEU A 129 -6.33 31.89 13.93
N HIS A 130 -7.29 32.48 14.67
CA HIS A 130 -7.96 31.87 15.83
C HIS A 130 -9.35 31.28 15.48
N TYR A 131 -9.49 30.56 14.35
CA TYR A 131 -10.78 29.96 13.96
C TYR A 131 -10.77 28.43 13.95
N GLU A 132 -11.93 27.86 14.29
CA GLU A 132 -12.22 26.43 14.36
C GLU A 132 -11.99 25.70 13.02
N ASN A 133 -11.04 24.76 13.07
CA ASN A 133 -11.05 23.39 12.54
C ASN A 133 -11.54 23.10 11.11
N TYR A 134 -10.57 22.67 10.29
CA TYR A 134 -10.69 21.86 9.08
C TYR A 134 -11.38 22.51 7.88
N LYS A 135 -10.63 23.40 7.20
CA LYS A 135 -10.97 23.77 5.82
C LYS A 135 -10.03 23.11 4.84
N ARG A 136 -10.57 22.14 4.09
CA ARG A 136 -9.90 21.49 2.97
C ARG A 136 -9.59 22.52 1.89
N MET A 137 -8.30 22.73 1.63
CA MET A 137 -7.81 23.75 0.70
C MET A 137 -7.42 23.16 -0.66
N ALA A 138 -6.80 21.99 -0.65
CA ALA A 138 -6.53 21.17 -1.80
C ALA A 138 -6.60 19.70 -1.40
N THR A 139 -6.89 18.83 -2.35
CA THR A 139 -6.97 17.38 -2.17
C THR A 139 -6.22 16.70 -3.29
N PHE A 140 -5.40 15.73 -2.95
CA PHE A 140 -4.78 14.81 -3.88
C PHE A 140 -5.11 13.38 -3.46
N CYS A 141 -5.69 12.58 -4.36
CA CYS A 141 -6.08 11.20 -4.08
C CYS A 141 -5.39 10.24 -5.05
N ASP A 142 -4.96 9.10 -4.52
CA ASP A 142 -4.63 7.90 -5.26
C ASP A 142 -5.84 6.96 -5.10
N GLU A 143 -6.79 7.02 -6.03
CA GLU A 143 -8.07 6.31 -5.96
C GLU A 143 -7.87 4.79 -6.04
N GLU A 144 -6.82 4.34 -6.72
CA GLU A 144 -6.47 2.92 -6.81
C GLU A 144 -6.07 2.36 -5.44
N GLU A 145 -5.26 3.12 -4.70
CA GLU A 145 -4.84 2.77 -3.35
C GLU A 145 -5.89 3.10 -2.29
N GLY A 146 -6.88 3.93 -2.66
CA GLY A 146 -7.93 4.39 -1.76
C GLY A 146 -7.40 5.33 -0.68
N TYR A 147 -6.40 6.16 -0.97
CA TYR A 147 -5.87 7.15 -0.01
C TYR A 147 -5.91 8.57 -0.58
N CYS A 148 -6.12 9.54 0.31
CA CYS A 148 -6.08 10.96 -0.02
C CYS A 148 -5.17 11.73 0.94
N CYS A 149 -4.61 12.82 0.43
CA CYS A 149 -3.89 13.84 1.18
C CYS A 149 -4.63 15.16 0.99
N ASP A 150 -5.08 15.76 2.08
CA ASP A 150 -5.74 17.04 2.13
C ASP A 150 -4.80 18.10 2.71
N LEU A 151 -4.67 19.23 2.02
CA LEU A 151 -4.06 20.41 2.59
C LEU A 151 -5.08 21.12 3.48
N ILE A 152 -4.79 21.22 4.78
CA ILE A 152 -5.70 21.78 5.79
C ILE A 152 -4.98 22.70 6.77
N ILE A 153 -5.77 23.39 7.58
CA ILE A 153 -5.34 23.95 8.85
C ILE A 153 -6.03 23.17 9.97
N LYS A 154 -5.24 22.68 10.92
CA LYS A 154 -5.72 21.97 12.12
C LYS A 154 -5.04 22.59 13.35
N ASP A 155 -5.83 23.07 14.31
CA ASP A 155 -5.32 23.70 15.54
C ASP A 155 -4.30 24.83 15.28
N GLY A 156 -4.56 25.67 14.27
CA GLY A 156 -3.66 26.76 13.86
C GLY A 156 -2.40 26.33 13.10
N LYS A 157 -2.25 25.04 12.80
CA LYS A 157 -1.11 24.48 12.09
C LYS A 157 -1.46 24.16 10.65
N PHE A 158 -0.64 24.62 9.72
CA PHE A 158 -0.75 24.29 8.30
C PHE A 158 -0.13 22.90 8.06
N GLY A 159 -0.79 22.06 7.29
CA GLY A 159 -0.27 20.71 7.08
C GLY A 159 -1.12 19.84 6.19
N PHE A 160 -0.69 18.58 6.10
CA PHE A 160 -1.35 17.54 5.33
C PHE A 160 -2.09 16.59 6.27
N CYS A 161 -3.36 16.33 5.95
CA CYS A 161 -4.16 15.30 6.58
C CYS A 161 -4.31 14.13 5.60
N TYR A 162 -3.90 12.95 6.05
CA TYR A 162 -4.00 11.72 5.27
C TYR A 162 -5.26 10.98 5.67
N SER A 163 -5.96 10.43 4.68
CA SER A 163 -7.20 9.70 4.90
C SER A 163 -7.32 8.49 3.99
N LYS A 164 -8.16 7.53 4.39
CA LYS A 164 -8.48 6.33 3.61
C LYS A 164 -9.93 6.38 3.15
N ILE A 165 -10.15 6.07 1.88
CA ILE A 165 -11.46 5.93 1.25
C ILE A 165 -11.97 4.52 1.58
N SER A 166 -13.10 4.44 2.28
CA SER A 166 -13.77 3.16 2.52
C SER A 166 -14.68 2.78 1.33
N ASN A 167 -14.78 1.49 1.03
CA ASN A 167 -15.62 0.98 -0.06
C ASN A 167 -17.11 0.85 0.32
N GLU A 168 -17.43 0.82 1.61
CA GLU A 168 -18.80 0.50 2.08
C GLU A 168 -19.64 1.75 2.34
N ASP A 169 -19.00 2.84 2.72
CA ASP A 169 -19.58 4.17 2.72
C ASP A 169 -18.48 5.15 2.29
N LYS A 170 -18.83 6.22 1.58
CA LYS A 170 -17.90 7.31 1.20
C LYS A 170 -17.39 8.11 2.42
N ASP A 171 -17.31 7.46 3.57
CA ASP A 171 -16.73 7.98 4.78
C ASP A 171 -15.22 8.01 4.64
N VAL A 172 -14.70 9.21 4.80
CA VAL A 172 -13.27 9.52 4.77
C VAL A 172 -12.80 9.49 6.22
N TRP A 173 -11.92 8.55 6.55
CA TRP A 173 -11.37 8.43 7.90
C TRP A 173 -10.02 9.15 7.93
N ASP A 174 -9.93 10.23 8.71
CA ASP A 174 -8.66 10.91 8.96
C ASP A 174 -7.72 9.97 9.73
N LEU A 175 -6.62 9.57 9.09
CA LEU A 175 -5.63 8.66 9.66
C LEU A 175 -4.54 9.41 10.41
N ASN A 176 -4.03 10.50 9.83
CA ASN A 176 -2.89 11.22 10.38
C ASN A 176 -2.86 12.68 9.92
N PHE A 177 -2.38 13.57 10.78
CA PHE A 177 -2.06 14.96 10.41
C PHE A 177 -0.57 15.23 10.60
N GLU A 178 0.07 15.75 9.56
CA GLU A 178 1.46 16.16 9.56
C GLU A 178 1.55 17.68 9.34
N GLU A 179 2.10 18.40 10.32
CA GLU A 179 2.42 19.82 10.17
C GLU A 179 3.48 19.98 9.08
N TYR A 180 3.15 20.71 8.01
CA TYR A 180 4.00 20.86 6.84
C TYR A 180 3.61 22.09 6.04
N ILE A 181 4.62 22.84 5.58
CA ILE A 181 4.46 23.99 4.69
C ILE A 181 4.89 23.57 3.28
N PRO A 182 3.96 23.37 2.34
CA PRO A 182 4.29 22.98 0.98
C PRO A 182 4.81 24.14 0.14
N ASP A 183 5.47 23.82 -0.96
CA ASP A 183 5.83 24.79 -1.99
C ASP A 183 4.57 25.30 -2.70
N LEU A 184 4.20 26.55 -2.40
CA LEU A 184 3.09 27.27 -3.00
C LEU A 184 3.52 28.14 -4.19
N SER A 185 4.73 27.98 -4.74
CA SER A 185 5.21 28.74 -5.90
C SER A 185 4.32 28.58 -7.12
N SER A 186 3.76 27.38 -7.33
CA SER A 186 2.84 27.05 -8.42
C SER A 186 1.88 25.90 -8.04
N ASP A 187 0.79 25.77 -8.81
CA ASP A 187 -0.19 24.68 -8.67
C ASP A 187 0.47 23.30 -8.86
N VAL A 188 1.42 23.23 -9.80
CA VAL A 188 2.19 22.02 -10.09
C VAL A 188 3.12 21.65 -8.92
N ALA A 189 3.79 22.64 -8.32
CA ALA A 189 4.67 22.40 -7.17
C ALA A 189 3.88 21.83 -5.98
N LEU A 190 2.72 22.42 -5.68
CA LEU A 190 1.84 21.93 -4.63
C LEU A 190 1.36 20.49 -4.93
N MET A 191 0.86 20.23 -6.14
CA MET A 191 0.43 18.90 -6.55
C MET A 191 1.57 17.86 -6.42
N LEU A 192 2.79 18.20 -6.83
CA LEU A 192 3.94 17.29 -6.72
C LEU A 192 4.34 17.02 -5.26
N ASN A 193 4.31 18.05 -4.40
CA ASN A 193 4.54 17.88 -2.96
C ASN A 193 3.49 16.95 -2.34
N MET A 194 2.20 17.16 -2.63
CA MET A 194 1.11 16.32 -2.15
C MET A 194 1.23 14.88 -2.65
N LYS A 195 1.56 14.70 -3.94
CA LYS A 195 1.81 13.38 -4.54
C LYS A 195 2.93 12.63 -3.83
N GLN A 196 4.06 13.28 -3.61
CA GLN A 196 5.22 12.65 -2.98
C GLN A 196 4.92 12.28 -1.52
N LYS A 197 4.32 13.19 -0.77
CA LYS A 197 3.95 12.97 0.63
C LYS A 197 2.93 11.85 0.79
N LEU A 198 1.90 11.82 -0.04
CA LEU A 198 0.92 10.73 -0.04
C LEU A 198 1.56 9.38 -0.40
N ALA A 199 2.45 9.34 -1.40
CA ALA A 199 3.14 8.11 -1.77
C ALA A 199 3.97 7.55 -0.60
N ASN A 200 4.74 8.40 0.09
CA ASN A 200 5.50 7.99 1.26
C ASN A 200 4.59 7.46 2.38
N PHE A 201 3.49 8.17 2.66
CA PHE A 201 2.53 7.74 3.67
C PHE A 201 1.93 6.36 3.34
N ILE A 202 1.54 6.11 2.08
CA ILE A 202 1.02 4.81 1.64
C ILE A 202 2.07 3.72 1.84
N ASP A 203 3.33 3.97 1.49
CA ASP A 203 4.41 2.99 1.68
C ASP A 203 4.61 2.64 3.16
N GLU A 204 4.59 3.64 4.05
CA GLU A 204 4.67 3.44 5.50
C GLU A 204 3.47 2.63 6.04
N GLN A 205 2.25 2.88 5.54
CA GLN A 205 1.07 2.10 5.92
C GLN A 205 1.18 0.64 5.46
N ILE A 206 1.65 0.40 4.23
CA ILE A 206 1.87 -0.95 3.71
C ILE A 206 2.91 -1.67 4.57
N GLU A 207 4.04 -1.04 4.88
CA GLU A 207 5.09 -1.62 5.74
C GLU A 207 4.57 -1.98 7.14
N TYR A 208 3.78 -1.08 7.73
CA TYR A 208 3.15 -1.32 9.03
C TYR A 208 2.17 -2.50 8.99
N GLU A 209 1.28 -2.56 7.99
CA GLU A 209 0.32 -3.66 7.83
C GLU A 209 1.05 -5.01 7.64
N ILE A 210 2.14 -5.02 6.87
CA ILE A 210 2.96 -6.22 6.64
C ILE A 210 3.61 -6.66 7.96
N THR A 211 4.29 -5.76 8.67
CA THR A 211 4.99 -6.05 9.92
C THR A 211 4.03 -6.56 10.99
N MET A 212 2.87 -5.91 11.14
CA MET A 212 1.86 -6.36 12.09
C MET A 212 1.29 -7.73 11.72
N SER A 213 1.09 -7.99 10.43
CA SER A 213 0.60 -9.29 9.97
C SER A 213 1.62 -10.42 10.10
N ALA A 214 2.91 -10.09 10.11
CA ALA A 214 4.01 -11.04 10.31
C ALA A 214 4.24 -11.39 11.79
N GLY A 215 3.51 -10.78 12.73
CA GLY A 215 3.65 -11.03 14.16
C GLY A 215 5.00 -10.55 14.75
N ILE A 216 5.71 -9.65 14.05
CA ILE A 216 6.95 -9.08 14.54
C ILE A 216 6.58 -7.95 15.50
N ASN A 217 6.51 -8.26 16.80
CA ASN A 217 6.57 -7.23 17.84
C ASN A 217 7.97 -6.61 17.79
N ILE A 218 8.03 -5.29 17.58
CA ILE A 218 9.23 -4.47 17.78
C ILE A 218 9.58 -4.49 19.28
#